data_AF-A0A1H9H2I4-F1
#
_entry.id   AF-A0A1H9H2I4-F1
#
_cell.length_a   1.000
_cell.length_b   1.000
_cell.length_c   1.000
_cell.angle_alpha   90.00
_cell.angle_beta   90.00
_cell.angle_gamma   90.00
#
_symmetry.space_group_name_H-M   'P 1'
#
loop_
_entity.id
_entity.type
_entity.pdbx_description
1 polymer ?
#
loop_
_entity_poly.entity_id
_entity_poly.type
_entity_poly.pdbx_seq_one_letter_code
_entity_poly.pdbx_strand_id
1 'polypeptide(L)'
;MPTDYACQAAAEQAARGIAPVRALLLPAQRSAPAQQEEVSVVIRSFLGPDAAGRPPAPDDSAPRVEPVSAPMGAAVLLSFLDGLRADLSGALVDWYSSIPAQLPVTLGAPGAESPGQSPARLPNGWQSLADLQSNAQDVLTVLASRPRDGQQVGPAELSWRLALLEDVFSGALRRMGIPDQPAADCAAELTAATGSLFGLNRPTPRSAPAQHSPSY
;
A
#
# COMPACT_ATOMS: atom_id res chain seq x y z
N MET A 1 11.89 10.49 18.50
CA MET A 1 10.67 10.96 17.82
C MET A 1 10.80 10.66 16.33
N PRO A 2 9.72 10.25 15.64
CA PRO A 2 9.77 10.07 14.20
C PRO A 2 10.01 11.42 13.52
N THR A 3 11.10 11.51 12.77
CA THR A 3 11.43 12.68 11.95
C THR A 3 10.68 12.59 10.63
N ASP A 4 10.52 13.72 9.93
CA ASP A 4 9.89 13.75 8.59
C ASP A 4 10.59 12.77 7.63
N TYR A 5 11.91 12.63 7.77
CA TYR A 5 12.72 11.65 7.04
C TYR A 5 12.36 10.20 7.39
N ALA A 6 12.12 9.87 8.66
CA ALA A 6 11.71 8.53 9.07
C ALA A 6 10.31 8.17 8.54
N CYS A 7 9.38 9.12 8.58
CA CYS A 7 8.04 8.96 8.00
C CYS A 7 8.11 8.76 6.49
N GLN A 8 8.94 9.53 5.78
CA GLN A 8 9.14 9.36 4.34
C GLN A 8 9.78 8.01 4.00
N ALA A 9 10.85 7.61 4.70
CA ALA A 9 11.52 6.34 4.47
C ALA A 9 10.59 5.13 4.73
N ALA A 10 9.79 5.20 5.81
CA ALA A 10 8.77 4.21 6.11
C ALA A 10 7.72 4.13 4.99
N ALA A 11 7.23 5.29 4.52
CA ALA A 11 6.25 5.36 3.43
C ALA A 11 6.80 4.77 2.12
N GLU A 12 8.06 5.02 1.79
CA GLU A 12 8.73 4.43 0.62
C GLU A 12 8.96 2.92 0.77
N GLN A 13 9.25 2.45 1.97
CA GLN A 13 9.35 1.02 2.26
C GLN A 13 7.98 0.33 2.13
N ALA A 14 6.94 0.92 2.70
CA ALA A 14 5.56 0.44 2.57
C ALA A 14 5.11 0.42 1.10
N ALA A 15 5.43 1.45 0.32
CA ALA A 15 5.15 1.51 -1.11
C ALA A 15 5.80 0.34 -1.88
N ARG A 16 7.03 -0.02 -1.53
CA ARG A 16 7.72 -1.19 -2.11
C ARG A 16 7.06 -2.51 -1.72
N GLY A 17 6.69 -2.67 -0.45
CA GLY A 17 6.05 -3.89 0.06
C GLY A 17 4.65 -4.14 -0.52
N ILE A 18 3.88 -3.07 -0.80
CA ILE A 18 2.50 -3.19 -1.30
C ILE A 18 2.40 -3.27 -2.83
N ALA A 19 3.48 -2.96 -3.57
CA ALA A 19 3.48 -2.99 -5.03
C ALA A 19 3.09 -4.35 -5.64
N PRO A 20 3.56 -5.51 -5.15
CA PRO A 20 3.13 -6.82 -5.64
C PRO A 20 1.64 -7.08 -5.40
N VAL A 21 1.11 -6.67 -4.25
CA VAL A 21 -0.31 -6.82 -3.89
C VAL A 21 -1.17 -5.94 -4.79
N ARG A 22 -0.77 -4.70 -5.05
CA ARG A 22 -1.48 -3.81 -5.98
C ARG A 22 -1.54 -4.40 -7.39
N ALA A 23 -0.44 -4.98 -7.87
CA ALA A 23 -0.41 -5.62 -9.20
C ALA A 23 -1.36 -6.83 -9.31
N LEU A 24 -1.66 -7.50 -8.19
CA LEU A 24 -2.59 -8.63 -8.13
C LEU A 24 -4.05 -8.19 -7.93
N LEU A 25 -4.28 -7.14 -7.13
CA LEU A 25 -5.63 -6.61 -6.84
C LEU A 25 -6.18 -5.73 -7.97
N LEU A 26 -5.31 -4.96 -8.62
CA LEU A 26 -5.68 -4.12 -9.75
C LEU A 26 -5.14 -4.80 -11.00
N PRO A 27 -6.00 -5.44 -11.81
CA PRO A 27 -5.59 -5.85 -13.14
C PRO A 27 -5.08 -4.59 -13.82
N ALA A 28 -3.78 -4.61 -14.14
CA ALA A 28 -3.05 -3.52 -14.75
C ALA A 28 -3.94 -2.88 -15.80
N GLN A 29 -4.21 -1.57 -15.62
CA GLN A 29 -5.18 -0.80 -16.40
C GLN A 29 -5.20 -1.35 -17.83
N ARG A 30 -6.23 -2.12 -18.18
CA ARG A 30 -6.53 -2.35 -19.58
C ARG A 30 -6.70 -0.95 -20.10
N SER A 31 -5.75 -0.55 -20.94
CA SER A 31 -5.72 0.70 -21.65
C SER A 31 -7.17 1.11 -21.88
N ALA A 32 -7.64 2.15 -21.18
CA ALA A 32 -8.74 2.90 -21.73
C ALA A 32 -8.30 3.14 -23.18
N PRO A 33 -9.08 2.74 -24.20
CA PRO A 33 -8.71 3.07 -25.56
C PRO A 33 -8.40 4.55 -25.50
N ALA A 34 -7.15 4.92 -25.85
CA ALA A 34 -6.65 6.27 -25.78
C ALA A 34 -7.83 7.15 -26.12
N GLN A 35 -8.28 7.97 -25.14
CA GLN A 35 -9.39 8.88 -25.34
C GLN A 35 -9.19 9.37 -26.76
N GLN A 36 -10.12 8.98 -27.64
CA GLN A 36 -10.19 9.55 -28.96
C GLN A 36 -10.40 11.00 -28.62
N GLU A 37 -9.28 11.70 -28.55
CA GLU A 37 -9.17 13.11 -28.53
C GLU A 37 -10.11 13.46 -29.67
N GLU A 38 -11.25 14.03 -29.31
CA GLU A 38 -12.18 14.65 -30.24
C GLU A 38 -11.42 15.82 -30.86
N VAL A 39 -10.37 15.51 -31.62
CA VAL A 39 -9.79 16.35 -32.63
C VAL A 39 -10.83 16.33 -33.73
N SER A 40 -11.87 17.12 -33.49
CA SER A 40 -12.54 17.95 -34.47
C SER A 40 -12.52 17.32 -35.85
N VAL A 41 -13.60 16.64 -36.21
CA VAL A 41 -13.88 16.10 -37.56
C VAL A 41 -13.66 17.13 -38.69
N VAL A 42 -13.49 18.41 -38.35
CA VAL A 42 -13.15 19.52 -39.24
C VAL A 42 -11.70 19.50 -39.77
N ILE A 43 -10.74 18.81 -39.13
CA ILE A 43 -9.31 18.84 -39.57
C ILE A 43 -8.96 17.70 -40.53
N ARG A 44 -9.85 16.71 -40.75
CA ARG A 44 -9.57 15.63 -41.71
C ARG A 44 -9.70 16.02 -43.19
N SER A 45 -10.30 17.17 -43.50
CA SER A 45 -10.46 17.62 -44.89
C SER A 45 -9.22 18.31 -45.48
N PHE A 46 -8.14 18.52 -44.72
CA PHE A 46 -6.94 19.23 -45.21
C PHE A 46 -5.67 18.39 -45.26
N LEU A 47 -5.71 17.11 -44.85
CA LEU A 47 -4.55 16.20 -44.90
C LEU A 47 -4.82 15.11 -45.94
N GLY A 48 -4.04 15.15 -47.01
CA GLY A 48 -4.19 14.30 -48.20
C GLY A 48 -4.03 12.78 -47.95
N PRO A 49 -4.41 11.96 -48.94
CA PRO A 49 -4.65 10.52 -48.79
C PRO A 49 -3.37 9.65 -48.88
N ASP A 50 -2.30 9.95 -48.14
CA ASP A 50 -1.03 9.19 -48.21
C ASP A 50 -0.54 8.59 -46.87
N ALA A 51 -1.45 8.31 -45.94
CA ALA A 51 -1.11 7.65 -44.66
C ALA A 51 -1.77 6.26 -44.47
N ALA A 52 -2.25 5.63 -45.54
CA ALA A 52 -2.83 4.28 -45.49
C ALA A 52 -1.78 3.23 -45.87
N GLY A 53 -0.86 2.90 -44.96
CA GLY A 53 0.19 1.93 -45.33
C GLY A 53 1.10 1.42 -44.22
N ARG A 54 0.70 1.47 -42.94
CA ARG A 54 1.47 0.81 -41.88
C ARG A 54 0.56 -0.07 -41.03
N PRO A 55 0.71 -1.41 -41.05
CA PRO A 55 0.00 -2.24 -40.10
C PRO A 55 0.47 -1.87 -38.69
N PRO A 56 -0.44 -1.77 -37.69
CA PRO A 56 -0.04 -1.50 -36.32
C PRO A 56 0.85 -2.64 -35.85
N ALA A 57 2.02 -2.29 -35.31
CA ALA A 57 2.86 -3.26 -34.62
C ALA A 57 2.04 -3.87 -33.47
N PRO A 58 2.16 -5.18 -33.18
CA PRO A 58 1.56 -5.74 -31.98
C PRO A 58 2.12 -4.98 -30.78
N ASP A 59 1.23 -4.28 -30.10
CA ASP A 59 1.52 -3.52 -28.89
C ASP A 59 1.75 -4.54 -27.76
N ASP A 60 2.95 -5.14 -27.75
CA ASP A 60 3.45 -6.01 -26.69
C ASP A 60 3.93 -5.16 -25.50
N SER A 61 3.18 -4.10 -25.20
CA SER A 61 3.38 -3.29 -24.02
C SER A 61 2.61 -3.98 -22.90
N ALA A 62 3.32 -4.87 -22.19
CA ALA A 62 2.88 -5.39 -20.91
C ALA A 62 2.25 -4.25 -20.09
N PRO A 63 1.05 -4.46 -19.52
CA PRO A 63 0.26 -3.37 -19.01
C PRO A 63 1.05 -2.69 -17.88
N ARG A 64 1.38 -1.41 -18.09
CA ARG A 64 2.21 -0.62 -17.18
C ARG A 64 1.40 -0.38 -15.90
N VAL A 65 1.58 -1.25 -14.92
CA VAL A 65 1.16 -0.95 -13.55
C VAL A 65 1.93 0.31 -13.13
N GLU A 66 1.23 1.42 -12.94
CA GLU A 66 1.86 2.64 -12.40
C GLU A 66 2.62 2.28 -11.11
N PRO A 67 3.81 2.83 -10.86
CA PRO A 67 4.53 2.56 -9.63
C PRO A 67 3.72 3.01 -8.42
N VAL A 68 3.78 2.25 -7.32
CA VAL A 68 3.20 2.69 -6.04
C VAL A 68 4.02 3.89 -5.54
N SER A 69 3.36 5.01 -5.32
CA SER A 69 3.99 6.24 -4.87
C SER A 69 4.14 6.25 -3.34
N ALA A 70 5.09 7.05 -2.82
CA ALA A 70 5.25 7.27 -1.38
C ALA A 70 3.94 7.68 -0.65
N PRO A 71 3.07 8.58 -1.16
CA PRO A 71 1.80 8.89 -0.49
C PRO A 71 0.84 7.71 -0.45
N MET A 72 0.89 6.80 -1.43
CA MET A 72 0.14 5.55 -1.40
C MET A 72 0.64 4.64 -0.26
N GLY A 73 1.96 4.51 -0.12
CA GLY A 73 2.59 3.79 0.99
C GLY A 73 2.23 4.40 2.35
N ALA A 74 2.22 5.74 2.45
CA ALA A 74 1.80 6.44 3.66
C ALA A 74 0.33 6.17 4.02
N ALA A 75 -0.57 6.16 3.04
CA ALA A 75 -1.99 5.85 3.27
C ALA A 75 -2.21 4.41 3.75
N VAL A 76 -1.45 3.45 3.21
CA VAL A 76 -1.48 2.05 3.68
C VAL A 76 -0.92 1.94 5.09
N LEU A 77 0.17 2.66 5.41
CA LEU A 77 0.71 2.72 6.78
C LEU A 77 -0.29 3.34 7.77
N LEU A 78 -1.03 4.37 7.36
CA LEU A 78 -2.09 4.95 8.20
C LEU A 78 -3.15 3.90 8.55
N SER A 79 -3.62 3.12 7.57
CA SER A 79 -4.54 2.00 7.82
C SER A 79 -3.93 0.92 8.72
N PHE A 80 -2.62 0.67 8.64
CA PHE A 80 -1.92 -0.26 9.52
C PHE A 80 -1.80 0.28 10.96
N LEU A 81 -1.54 1.58 11.14
CA LEU A 81 -1.57 2.25 12.44
C LEU A 81 -2.97 2.27 13.05
N ASP A 82 -4.02 2.40 12.24
CA ASP A 82 -5.41 2.23 12.71
C ASP A 82 -5.65 0.82 13.24
N GLY A 83 -5.05 -0.21 12.62
CA GLY A 83 -5.08 -1.58 13.14
C GLY A 83 -4.42 -1.71 14.51
N LEU A 84 -3.27 -1.07 14.71
CA LEU A 84 -2.60 -1.03 16.01
C LEU A 84 -3.43 -0.31 17.07
N ARG A 85 -4.12 0.78 16.70
CA ARG A 85 -5.07 1.46 17.60
C ARG A 85 -6.27 0.60 17.92
N ALA A 86 -6.81 -0.11 16.92
CA ALA A 86 -7.93 -1.03 17.07
C ALA A 86 -7.58 -2.20 18.01
N ASP A 87 -6.35 -2.74 17.93
CA ASP A 87 -5.84 -3.72 18.88
C ASP A 87 -5.75 -3.16 20.31
N LEU A 88 -5.31 -1.90 20.46
CA LEU A 88 -5.21 -1.25 21.77
C LEU A 88 -6.58 -0.95 22.41
N SER A 89 -7.60 -0.65 21.59
CA SER A 89 -8.97 -0.32 22.01
C SER A 89 -9.92 -1.53 22.05
N GLY A 90 -9.52 -2.69 21.53
CA GLY A 90 -10.36 -3.89 21.45
C GLY A 90 -11.29 -3.95 20.22
N ALA A 91 -11.08 -3.09 19.23
CA ALA A 91 -11.84 -3.02 17.98
C ALA A 91 -11.15 -3.73 16.79
N LEU A 92 -10.21 -4.64 17.06
CA LEU A 92 -9.39 -5.29 16.02
C LEU A 92 -10.22 -6.04 14.96
N VAL A 93 -11.34 -6.65 15.38
CA VAL A 93 -12.24 -7.39 14.48
C VAL A 93 -12.91 -6.46 13.47
N ASP A 94 -13.32 -5.28 13.90
CA ASP A 94 -13.97 -4.28 13.04
C ASP A 94 -12.98 -3.78 11.99
N TRP A 95 -11.76 -3.44 12.41
CA TRP A 95 -10.67 -3.08 11.49
C TRP A 95 -10.36 -4.20 10.51
N TYR A 96 -10.20 -5.44 10.98
CA TYR A 96 -9.93 -6.59 10.11
C TYR A 96 -11.05 -6.80 9.07
N SER A 97 -12.30 -6.56 9.44
CA SER A 97 -13.45 -6.69 8.55
C SER A 97 -13.52 -5.58 7.48
N SER A 98 -12.94 -4.40 7.73
CA SER A 98 -12.96 -3.27 6.79
C SER A 98 -11.87 -3.35 5.72
N ILE A 99 -10.78 -4.09 5.96
CA ILE A 99 -9.62 -4.20 5.05
C ILE A 99 -10.03 -4.55 3.61
N PRO A 100 -10.89 -5.55 3.34
CA PRO A 100 -11.22 -5.93 1.97
C PRO A 100 -11.92 -4.84 1.15
N ALA A 101 -12.65 -3.93 1.81
CA ALA A 101 -13.31 -2.81 1.16
C ALA A 101 -12.38 -1.59 1.03
N GLN A 102 -11.57 -1.32 2.06
CA GLN A 102 -10.73 -0.13 2.11
C GLN A 102 -9.45 -0.26 1.29
N LEU A 103 -8.77 -1.42 1.34
CA LEU A 103 -7.46 -1.59 0.70
C LEU A 103 -7.49 -1.32 -0.82
N PRO A 104 -8.46 -1.84 -1.60
CA PRO A 104 -8.53 -1.54 -3.03
C PRO A 104 -8.75 -0.04 -3.31
N VAL A 105 -9.60 0.64 -2.53
CA VAL A 105 -9.82 2.10 -2.64
C VAL A 105 -8.52 2.83 -2.38
N THR A 106 -7.83 2.49 -1.29
CA THR A 106 -6.54 3.09 -0.92
C THR A 106 -5.54 2.91 -2.04
N LEU A 107 -5.50 1.75 -2.72
CA LEU A 107 -4.57 1.46 -3.82
C LEU A 107 -4.97 2.06 -5.18
N GLY A 108 -6.09 2.79 -5.24
CA GLY A 108 -6.56 3.48 -6.44
C GLY A 108 -7.38 2.60 -7.40
N ALA A 109 -8.16 1.64 -6.88
CA ALA A 109 -9.10 0.86 -7.68
C ALA A 109 -10.16 1.76 -8.34
N PRO A 110 -10.26 1.83 -9.69
CA PRO A 110 -11.31 2.58 -10.36
C PRO A 110 -12.67 1.93 -10.09
N GLY A 111 -13.63 2.70 -9.56
CA GLY A 111 -15.00 2.22 -9.31
C GLY A 111 -15.25 1.64 -7.91
N ALA A 112 -14.27 1.67 -7.00
CA ALA A 112 -14.51 1.40 -5.58
C ALA A 112 -15.16 2.59 -4.84
N GLU A 113 -15.40 3.70 -5.57
CA GLU A 113 -16.19 4.83 -5.10
C GLU A 113 -17.67 4.42 -5.11
N SER A 114 -18.22 4.12 -3.93
CA SER A 114 -19.65 3.86 -3.80
C SER A 114 -20.45 5.08 -4.28
N PRO A 115 -21.57 4.89 -5.01
CA PRO A 115 -22.40 6.00 -5.44
C PRO A 115 -22.95 6.73 -4.20
N GLY A 116 -22.41 7.92 -3.92
CA GLY A 116 -22.71 8.73 -2.73
C GLY A 116 -21.51 9.03 -1.83
N GLN A 117 -20.35 8.43 -2.08
CA GLN A 117 -19.12 8.72 -1.35
C GLN A 117 -18.30 9.72 -2.17
N SER A 118 -17.96 10.87 -1.56
CA SER A 118 -17.08 11.88 -2.18
C SER A 118 -15.85 11.20 -2.76
N PRO A 119 -15.37 11.59 -3.96
CA PRO A 119 -14.23 10.96 -4.60
C PRO A 119 -13.10 10.88 -3.58
N ALA A 120 -12.51 9.69 -3.43
CA ALA A 120 -11.43 9.48 -2.49
C ALA A 120 -10.31 10.41 -2.94
N ARG A 121 -10.21 11.59 -2.30
CA ARG A 121 -9.18 12.58 -2.62
C ARG A 121 -7.87 11.81 -2.51
N LEU A 122 -7.22 11.61 -3.66
CA LEU A 122 -5.86 11.12 -3.71
C LEU A 122 -5.10 11.83 -2.58
N PRO A 123 -4.53 11.08 -1.62
CA PRO A 123 -4.00 11.69 -0.43
C PRO A 123 -2.96 12.72 -0.85
N ASN A 124 -3.24 13.99 -0.53
CA ASN A 124 -2.27 15.06 -0.75
C ASN A 124 -0.98 14.61 -0.05
N GLY A 125 0.11 14.38 -0.79
CA GLY A 125 1.24 13.63 -0.24
C GLY A 125 1.88 14.25 1.01
N TRP A 126 1.80 15.57 1.13
CA TRP A 126 2.20 16.30 2.34
C TRP A 126 1.26 16.04 3.52
N GLN A 127 -0.04 15.97 3.27
CA GLN A 127 -1.05 15.72 4.30
C GLN A 127 -0.94 14.29 4.83
N SER A 128 -0.75 13.29 3.97
CA SER A 128 -0.56 11.90 4.41
C SER A 128 0.68 11.71 5.28
N LEU A 129 1.76 12.46 5.05
CA LEU A 129 2.96 12.38 5.89
C LEU A 129 2.78 13.07 7.24
N ALA A 130 2.10 14.23 7.27
CA ALA A 130 1.75 14.92 8.51
C ALA A 130 0.79 14.08 9.36
N ASP A 131 -0.23 13.49 8.74
CA ASP A 131 -1.15 12.57 9.39
C ASP A 131 -0.42 11.33 9.91
N LEU A 132 0.54 10.78 9.16
CA LEU A 132 1.34 9.63 9.60
C LEU A 132 2.14 9.95 10.86
N GLN A 133 2.78 11.12 10.90
CA GLN A 133 3.54 11.57 12.06
C GLN A 133 2.64 11.78 13.29
N SER A 134 1.51 12.48 13.11
CA SER A 134 0.53 12.70 14.19
C SER A 134 0.00 11.36 14.71
N ASN A 135 -0.36 10.45 13.81
CA ASN A 135 -0.95 9.18 14.20
C ASN A 135 0.04 8.28 14.96
N ALA A 136 1.31 8.25 14.51
CA ALA A 136 2.38 7.55 15.20
C ALA A 136 2.65 8.14 16.60
N GLN A 137 2.55 9.47 16.74
CA GLN A 137 2.70 10.14 18.03
C GLN A 137 1.59 9.75 19.01
N ASP A 138 0.33 9.75 18.58
CA ASP A 138 -0.76 9.35 19.50
C ASP A 138 -0.62 7.90 19.94
N VAL A 139 -0.17 6.99 19.06
CA VAL A 139 0.08 5.59 19.40
C VAL A 139 1.13 5.49 20.50
N LEU A 140 2.24 6.24 20.38
CA LEU A 140 3.25 6.32 21.44
C LEU A 140 2.68 6.87 22.74
N THR A 141 1.80 7.87 22.68
CA THR A 141 1.14 8.44 23.86
C THR A 141 0.21 7.43 24.53
N VAL A 142 -0.57 6.66 23.76
CA VAL A 142 -1.45 5.60 24.28
C VAL A 142 -0.62 4.48 24.93
N LEU A 143 0.49 4.08 24.31
CA LEU A 143 1.38 3.06 24.88
C LEU A 143 2.07 3.54 26.15
N ALA A 144 2.51 4.80 26.20
CA ALA A 144 3.16 5.39 27.38
C ALA A 144 2.20 5.61 28.56
N SER A 145 0.91 5.85 28.28
CA SER A 145 -0.11 6.11 29.31
C SER A 145 -0.73 4.85 29.92
N ARG A 146 -0.32 3.65 29.50
CA ARG A 146 -0.84 2.37 30.01
C ARG A 146 0.12 1.76 31.04
N PRO A 147 -0.04 2.01 32.35
CA PRO A 147 0.69 1.27 33.36
C PRO A 147 0.09 -0.13 33.47
N ARG A 148 0.84 -1.17 33.08
CA ARG A 148 0.53 -2.56 33.44
C ARG A 148 1.35 -2.87 34.68
N ASP A 149 0.73 -2.84 35.87
CA ASP A 149 1.27 -3.36 37.13
C ASP A 149 2.78 -3.11 37.38
N GLY A 150 3.24 -1.87 37.20
CA GLY A 150 4.64 -1.49 37.47
C GLY A 150 5.67 -1.95 36.42
N GLN A 151 5.24 -2.60 35.33
CA GLN A 151 6.09 -3.01 34.23
C GLN A 151 5.95 -1.99 33.09
N GLN A 152 7.05 -1.29 32.77
CA GLN A 152 7.09 -0.37 31.63
C GLN A 152 6.63 -1.11 30.36
N VAL A 153 5.63 -0.56 29.66
CA VAL A 153 5.25 -1.00 28.32
C VAL A 153 6.45 -0.74 27.42
N GLY A 154 7.23 -1.80 27.22
CA GLY A 154 8.51 -1.73 26.53
C GLY A 154 8.40 -2.00 25.03
N PRO A 155 9.53 -1.89 24.30
CA PRO A 155 9.62 -2.22 22.87
C PRO A 155 9.19 -3.66 22.56
N ALA A 156 9.24 -4.57 23.54
CA ALA A 156 8.80 -5.95 23.38
C ALA A 156 7.27 -6.10 23.18
N GLU A 157 6.46 -5.30 23.88
CA GLU A 157 4.99 -5.33 23.73
C GLU A 157 4.58 -4.79 22.35
N LEU A 158 5.20 -3.69 21.92
CA LEU A 158 5.00 -3.14 20.58
C LEU A 158 5.40 -4.17 19.51
N SER A 159 6.55 -4.82 19.67
CA SER A 159 7.01 -5.89 18.76
C SER A 159 6.02 -7.05 18.67
N TRP A 160 5.47 -7.50 19.81
CA TRP A 160 4.45 -8.56 19.83
C TRP A 160 3.15 -8.15 19.12
N ARG A 161 2.66 -6.92 19.36
CA ARG A 161 1.46 -6.39 18.68
C ARG A 161 1.67 -6.23 17.18
N LEU A 162 2.85 -5.80 16.77
CA LEU A 162 3.22 -5.71 15.36
C LEU A 162 3.24 -7.09 14.69
N ALA A 163 3.75 -8.13 15.37
CA ALA A 163 3.68 -9.50 14.86
C ALA A 163 2.23 -10.02 14.74
N LEU A 164 1.36 -9.69 15.70
CA LEU A 164 -0.06 -10.01 15.61
C LEU A 164 -0.71 -9.33 14.39
N LEU A 165 -0.42 -8.04 14.16
CA LEU A 165 -0.95 -7.32 13.01
C LEU A 165 -0.42 -7.87 11.68
N GLU A 166 0.84 -8.31 11.63
CA GLU A 166 1.44 -8.98 10.47
C GLU A 166 0.59 -10.22 10.08
N ASP A 167 0.28 -11.08 11.04
CA ASP A 167 -0.53 -12.29 10.82
C ASP A 167 -1.96 -11.97 10.40
N VAL A 168 -2.60 -11.00 11.07
CA VAL A 168 -3.98 -10.59 10.78
C VAL A 168 -4.08 -9.95 9.39
N PHE A 169 -3.14 -9.08 9.04
CA PHE A 169 -3.11 -8.42 7.73
C PHE A 169 -2.82 -9.43 6.62
N SER A 170 -1.85 -10.33 6.81
CA SER A 170 -1.60 -11.45 5.88
C SER A 170 -2.84 -12.32 5.69
N GLY A 171 -3.58 -12.61 6.77
CA GLY A 171 -4.88 -13.29 6.70
C GLY A 171 -5.94 -12.51 5.90
N ALA A 172 -5.98 -11.19 6.02
CA ALA A 172 -6.90 -10.34 5.26
C ALA A 172 -6.56 -10.34 3.76
N LEU A 173 -5.27 -10.24 3.41
CA LEU A 173 -4.80 -10.32 2.03
C LEU A 173 -5.19 -11.65 1.37
N ARG A 174 -5.03 -12.76 2.08
CA ARG A 174 -5.42 -14.10 1.59
C ARG A 174 -6.92 -14.23 1.35
N ARG A 175 -7.76 -13.62 2.19
CA ARG A 175 -9.21 -13.56 1.95
C ARG A 175 -9.60 -12.77 0.70
N MET A 176 -8.76 -11.83 0.28
CA MET A 176 -8.92 -11.10 -0.99
C MET A 176 -8.40 -11.90 -2.21
N GLY A 177 -7.90 -13.12 -2.02
CA GLY A 177 -7.37 -13.96 -3.10
C GLY A 177 -5.89 -13.72 -3.42
N ILE A 178 -5.15 -13.01 -2.56
CA ILE A 178 -3.70 -12.85 -2.71
C ILE A 178 -2.99 -14.14 -2.30
N PRO A 179 -2.05 -14.66 -3.11
CA PRO A 179 -1.30 -15.86 -2.77
C PRO A 179 -0.52 -15.72 -1.45
N ASP A 180 -0.25 -16.84 -0.78
CA ASP A 180 0.34 -16.84 0.58
C ASP A 180 1.67 -16.06 0.67
N GLN A 181 2.58 -16.30 -0.26
CA GLN A 181 3.90 -15.68 -0.28
C GLN A 181 3.86 -14.14 -0.41
N PRO A 182 3.22 -13.55 -1.44
CA PRO A 182 3.13 -12.09 -1.55
C PRO A 182 2.29 -11.46 -0.43
N ALA A 183 1.33 -12.19 0.16
CA ALA A 183 0.60 -11.71 1.33
C ALA A 183 1.50 -11.59 2.56
N ALA A 184 2.31 -12.61 2.84
CA ALA A 184 3.26 -12.61 3.95
C ALA A 184 4.37 -11.57 3.76
N ASP A 185 4.97 -11.51 2.56
CA ASP A 185 6.05 -10.55 2.27
C ASP A 185 5.57 -9.10 2.39
N CYS A 186 4.35 -8.81 1.92
CA CYS A 186 3.74 -7.48 2.06
C CYS A 186 3.48 -7.12 3.54
N ALA A 187 2.89 -8.05 4.30
CA ALA A 187 2.61 -7.83 5.72
C ALA A 187 3.91 -7.59 6.51
N ALA A 188 4.96 -8.36 6.23
CA ALA A 188 6.27 -8.22 6.86
C ALA A 188 6.92 -6.86 6.55
N GLU A 189 6.86 -6.40 5.29
CA GLU A 189 7.38 -5.08 4.90
C GLU A 189 6.61 -3.93 5.54
N LEU A 190 5.27 -4.01 5.64
CA LEU A 190 4.46 -3.02 6.34
C LEU A 190 4.74 -3.00 7.85
N THR A 191 4.95 -4.17 8.43
CA THR A 191 5.29 -4.33 9.84
C THR A 191 6.67 -3.74 10.13
N ALA A 192 7.66 -3.99 9.26
CA ALA A 192 9.00 -3.41 9.36
C ALA A 192 8.98 -1.88 9.17
N ALA A 193 8.25 -1.37 8.17
CA ALA A 193 8.07 0.05 7.93
C ALA A 193 7.41 0.74 9.15
N THR A 194 6.36 0.13 9.71
CA THR A 194 5.69 0.62 10.93
C THR A 194 6.63 0.58 12.13
N GLY A 195 7.39 -0.51 12.32
CA GLY A 195 8.39 -0.63 13.37
C GLY A 195 9.46 0.47 13.31
N SER A 196 9.88 0.86 12.11
CA SER A 196 10.88 1.91 11.90
C SER A 196 10.42 3.28 12.44
N LEU A 197 9.11 3.59 12.38
CA LEU A 197 8.52 4.81 12.96
C LEU A 197 8.73 4.88 14.48
N PHE A 198 8.84 3.73 15.13
CA PHE A 198 9.03 3.59 16.57
C PHE A 198 10.48 3.26 16.96
N GLY A 199 11.41 3.26 16.00
CA GLY A 199 12.81 2.91 16.23
C GLY A 199 13.06 1.40 16.41
N LEU A 200 12.09 0.55 16.07
CA LEU A 200 12.27 -0.90 16.01
C LEU A 200 12.89 -1.30 14.67
N ASN A 201 14.22 -1.25 14.58
CA ASN A 201 14.93 -1.78 13.42
C ASN A 201 14.96 -3.32 13.50
N ARG A 202 13.98 -3.99 12.90
CA ARG A 202 14.15 -5.39 12.51
C ARG A 202 15.06 -5.39 11.27
N PRO A 203 16.22 -6.05 11.27
CA PRO A 203 16.90 -6.33 10.01
C PRO A 203 15.95 -7.18 9.19
N THR A 204 15.41 -6.65 8.09
CA THR A 204 14.69 -7.45 7.10
C THR A 204 15.58 -8.64 6.73
N PRO A 205 15.20 -9.90 6.96
CA PRO A 205 15.85 -10.99 6.26
C PRO A 205 15.49 -10.81 4.79
N ARG A 206 16.43 -10.28 4.00
CA ARG A 206 16.37 -10.45 2.55
C ARG A 206 16.34 -11.96 2.33
N SER A 207 15.17 -12.48 1.95
CA SER A 207 15.08 -13.75 1.25
C SER A 207 15.94 -13.60 -0.01
N ALA A 208 17.22 -13.97 0.09
CA ALA A 208 18.06 -14.14 -1.06
C ALA A 208 17.36 -15.18 -1.95
N PRO A 209 17.21 -14.95 -3.26
CA PRO A 209 16.77 -16.02 -4.14
C PRO A 209 17.80 -17.14 -3.98
N ALA A 210 17.34 -18.31 -3.54
CA ALA A 210 18.15 -19.51 -3.58
C ALA A 210 18.54 -19.71 -5.04
N GLN A 211 19.77 -19.34 -5.39
CA GLN A 211 20.38 -19.69 -6.66
C GLN A 211 20.42 -21.22 -6.68
N HIS A 212 19.42 -21.83 -7.31
CA HIS A 212 19.50 -23.20 -7.77
C HIS A 212 20.61 -23.21 -8.81
N SER A 213 21.82 -23.54 -8.38
CA SER A 213 22.89 -23.97 -9.27
C SER A 213 22.44 -25.30 -9.90
N PRO A 214 22.28 -25.39 -11.23
CA PRO A 214 22.11 -26.68 -11.86
C PRO A 214 23.47 -27.40 -11.85
N SER A 215 23.56 -28.45 -11.05
CA SER A 215 24.65 -29.42 -11.13
C SER A 215 24.52 -30.20 -12.45
N TYR A 216 25.49 -30.01 -13.35
CA TYR A 216 25.81 -30.94 -14.44
C TYR A 216 26.70 -32.06 -13.92
#